data_AF-A0A9D7K9S0-F1
#
_entry.id   AF-A0A9D7K9S0-F1
#
_cell.length_a   1.000
_cell.length_b   1.000
_cell.length_c   1.000
_cell.angle_alpha   90.00
_cell.angle_beta   90.00
_cell.angle_gamma   90.00
#
_symmetry.space_group_name_H-M   'P 1'
#
loop_
_entity.id
_entity.type
_entity.pdbx_description
1 polymer ?
#
loop_
_entity_poly.entity_id
_entity_poly.type
_entity_poly.pdbx_seq_one_letter_code
_entity_poly.pdbx_strand_id
1 'polypeptide(L)'
;MDEYRPLYDIFKKYFEYIKCRTPTKRKTLHEKLQSYKTFLLSLTICDPACGSGAFLNQAFLFLQKQHQYIADLESKLFDTPIALTDVSADILEHNLYGVDINEESVEIARLSLWLRSAEEEES
;
A
#
# COMPACT_ATOMS: atom_id res chain seq x y z
N MET A 1 -8.46 -32.82 -9.39
CA MET A 1 -7.42 -31.76 -9.47
C MET A 1 -7.53 -31.07 -10.83
N ASP A 2 -8.69 -30.46 -11.14
CA ASP A 2 -8.95 -29.82 -12.46
C ASP A 2 -9.92 -28.62 -12.39
N GLU A 3 -10.31 -28.17 -11.19
CA GLU A 3 -11.40 -27.19 -11.02
C GLU A 3 -10.93 -25.72 -11.12
N TYR A 4 -9.62 -25.45 -11.02
CA TYR A 4 -9.04 -24.09 -11.04
C TYR A 4 -8.40 -23.68 -12.37
N ARG A 5 -8.44 -24.57 -13.37
CA ARG A 5 -7.85 -24.35 -14.70
C ARG A 5 -8.36 -23.09 -15.43
N PRO A 6 -9.67 -22.73 -15.36
CA PRO A 6 -10.15 -21.52 -16.03
C PRO A 6 -9.60 -20.23 -15.41
N LEU A 7 -9.44 -20.20 -14.08
CA LEU A 7 -8.91 -19.04 -13.38
C LEU A 7 -7.42 -18.84 -13.73
N TYR A 8 -6.65 -19.93 -13.72
CA TYR A 8 -5.25 -19.91 -14.14
C TYR A 8 -5.09 -19.45 -15.59
N ASP A 9 -5.93 -19.93 -16.51
CA ASP A 9 -5.88 -19.53 -17.92
C ASP A 9 -6.28 -18.06 -18.12
N ILE A 10 -7.24 -17.54 -17.34
CA ILE A 10 -7.59 -16.11 -17.33
C ILE A 10 -6.42 -15.27 -16.81
N PHE A 11 -5.83 -15.65 -15.67
CA PHE A 11 -4.68 -14.95 -15.10
C PHE A 11 -3.48 -15.01 -16.03
N LYS A 12 -3.20 -16.16 -16.65
CA LYS A 12 -2.12 -16.37 -17.61
C LYS A 12 -2.34 -15.54 -18.88
N LYS A 13 -3.56 -15.47 -19.39
CA LYS A 13 -3.92 -14.66 -20.58
C LYS A 13 -3.83 -13.16 -20.28
N TYR A 14 -4.21 -12.74 -19.08
CA TYR A 14 -4.01 -11.37 -18.59
C TYR A 14 -2.52 -11.05 -18.43
N PHE A 15 -1.73 -12.01 -17.95
CA PHE A 15 -0.27 -11.88 -17.82
C PHE A 15 0.42 -11.80 -19.19
N GLU A 16 0.05 -12.67 -20.14
CA GLU A 16 0.56 -12.61 -21.52
C GLU A 16 0.17 -11.30 -22.21
N TYR A 17 -1.04 -10.81 -21.97
CA TYR A 17 -1.48 -9.50 -22.45
C TYR A 17 -0.58 -8.35 -21.95
N ILE A 18 -0.14 -8.40 -20.69
CA ILE A 18 0.80 -7.42 -20.12
C ILE A 18 2.21 -7.60 -20.71
N LYS A 19 2.65 -8.85 -20.93
CA LYS A 19 3.95 -9.19 -21.52
C LYS A 19 4.12 -8.64 -22.94
N CYS A 20 3.03 -8.51 -23.71
CA CYS A 20 3.02 -8.00 -25.10
C CYS A 20 3.22 -6.47 -25.26
N ARG A 21 3.48 -5.70 -24.20
CA ARG A 21 3.84 -4.27 -24.35
C ARG A 21 5.26 -4.10 -24.88
N THR A 22 5.40 -3.26 -25.91
CA THR A 22 6.69 -2.79 -26.45
C THR A 22 7.55 -2.17 -25.34
N PRO A 23 8.90 -2.24 -25.43
CA PRO A 23 9.81 -1.72 -24.39
C PRO A 23 9.53 -0.27 -24.01
N THR A 24 9.14 0.57 -24.97
CA THR A 24 8.72 1.97 -24.76
C THR A 24 7.49 2.09 -23.84
N LYS A 25 6.50 1.20 -23.96
CA LYS A 25 5.28 1.20 -23.12
C LYS A 25 5.51 0.63 -21.72
N ARG A 26 6.54 -0.20 -21.53
CA ARG A 26 6.96 -0.68 -20.21
C ARG A 26 7.64 0.44 -19.43
N LYS A 27 8.53 1.19 -20.09
CA LYS A 27 9.21 2.35 -19.51
C LYS A 27 8.21 3.41 -19.02
N THR A 28 7.24 3.79 -19.85
CA THR A 28 6.22 4.79 -19.46
C THR A 28 5.31 4.30 -18.33
N LEU A 29 5.04 2.99 -18.25
CA LEU A 29 4.28 2.43 -17.14
C LEU A 29 5.08 2.47 -15.83
N HIS A 30 6.37 2.13 -15.89
CA HIS A 30 7.27 2.23 -14.75
C HIS A 30 7.38 3.67 -14.24
N GLU A 31 7.56 4.64 -15.14
CA GLU A 31 7.57 6.08 -14.79
C GLU A 31 6.28 6.51 -14.07
N LYS A 32 5.12 6.01 -14.52
CA LYS A 32 3.83 6.27 -13.84
C LYS A 32 3.75 5.63 -12.46
N LEU A 33 4.21 4.39 -12.31
CA LEU A 33 4.25 3.71 -11.00
C LEU A 33 5.17 4.45 -10.02
N GLN A 34 6.34 4.87 -10.48
CA GLN A 34 7.29 5.64 -9.67
C GLN A 34 6.74 7.02 -9.29
N SER A 35 6.06 7.70 -10.22
CA SER A 35 5.37 8.95 -9.93
C SER A 35 4.26 8.77 -8.89
N TYR A 36 3.47 7.68 -8.98
CA TYR A 36 2.43 7.39 -8.01
C TYR A 36 3.00 7.01 -6.62
N LYS A 37 4.06 6.21 -6.59
CA LYS A 37 4.80 5.87 -5.36
C LYS A 37 5.31 7.12 -4.65
N THR A 38 5.92 8.04 -5.41
CA THR A 38 6.43 9.32 -4.88
C THR A 38 5.29 10.18 -4.35
N PHE A 39 4.16 10.23 -5.07
CA PHE A 39 2.97 10.94 -4.61
C PHE A 39 2.45 10.38 -3.28
N LEU A 40 2.33 9.06 -3.15
CA LEU A 40 1.88 8.42 -1.91
C LEU A 40 2.80 8.75 -0.73
N LEU A 41 4.13 8.67 -0.91
CA LEU A 41 5.09 9.03 0.14
C LEU A 41 5.00 10.52 0.53
N SER A 42 4.61 11.40 -0.39
CA SER A 42 4.44 12.83 -0.11
C SER A 42 3.09 13.23 0.49
N LEU A 43 2.12 12.31 0.53
CA LEU A 43 0.73 12.63 0.89
C LEU A 43 0.56 12.74 2.41
N THR A 44 0.17 13.90 2.90
CA THR A 44 -0.12 14.12 4.33
C THR A 44 -1.62 14.15 4.60
N ILE A 45 -2.07 13.37 5.59
CA ILE A 45 -3.46 13.29 6.06
C ILE A 45 -3.49 13.78 7.51
N CYS A 46 -4.36 14.75 7.79
CA CYS A 46 -4.52 15.33 9.13
C CYS A 46 -5.98 15.20 9.61
N ASP A 47 -6.17 14.64 10.80
CA ASP A 47 -7.46 14.54 11.49
C ASP A 47 -7.45 15.42 12.76
N PRO A 48 -8.15 16.57 12.77
CA PRO A 48 -8.10 17.55 13.87
C PRO A 48 -8.95 17.17 15.11
N ALA A 49 -9.74 16.10 15.03
CA ALA A 49 -10.50 15.55 16.16
C ALA A 49 -10.51 14.03 16.06
N CYS A 50 -9.31 13.45 16.18
CA CYS A 50 -9.08 12.06 15.81
C CYS A 50 -9.76 11.05 16.72
N GLY A 51 -10.16 11.44 17.94
CA GLY A 51 -10.72 10.54 18.93
C GLY A 51 -9.79 9.34 19.13
N SER A 52 -10.34 8.12 19.05
CA SER A 52 -9.59 6.87 19.10
C SER A 52 -8.76 6.56 17.84
N GLY A 53 -8.69 7.45 16.86
CA GLY A 53 -7.89 7.30 15.64
C GLY A 53 -8.53 6.41 14.58
N ALA A 54 -9.84 6.16 14.62
CA ALA A 54 -10.51 5.24 13.68
C ALA A 54 -10.29 5.63 12.20
N PHE A 55 -10.35 6.92 11.89
CA PHE A 55 -10.08 7.43 10.55
C PHE A 55 -8.61 7.24 10.15
N LEU A 56 -7.67 7.60 11.04
CA LEU A 56 -6.24 7.45 10.80
C LEU A 56 -5.85 5.98 10.59
N ASN A 57 -6.47 5.05 11.30
CA ASN A 57 -6.28 3.61 11.07
C ASN A 57 -6.74 3.18 9.67
N GLN A 58 -7.88 3.69 9.19
CA GLN A 58 -8.35 3.39 7.83
C GLN A 58 -7.46 4.04 6.77
N ALA A 59 -6.97 5.25 7.02
CA ALA A 59 -6.02 5.93 6.16
C ALA A 59 -4.69 5.16 6.08
N PHE A 60 -4.17 4.68 7.20
CA PHE A 60 -3.00 3.80 7.28
C PHE A 60 -3.19 2.55 6.41
N LEU A 61 -4.29 1.81 6.63
CA LEU A 61 -4.62 0.61 5.86
C LEU A 61 -4.74 0.89 4.36
N PHE A 62 -5.32 2.02 3.99
CA PHE A 62 -5.42 2.43 2.60
C PHE A 62 -4.03 2.63 1.99
N LEU A 63 -3.17 3.42 2.63
CA LEU A 63 -1.82 3.71 2.14
C LEU A 63 -1.00 2.42 2.01
N GLN A 64 -1.00 1.57 3.03
CA GLN A 64 -0.30 0.30 3.02
C GLN A 64 -0.74 -0.58 1.83
N LYS A 65 -2.05 -0.71 1.61
CA LYS A 65 -2.60 -1.44 0.45
C LYS A 65 -2.19 -0.84 -0.89
N GLN A 66 -2.09 0.49 -0.99
CA GLN A 66 -1.60 1.14 -2.21
C GLN A 66 -0.13 0.85 -2.46
N HIS A 67 0.71 0.84 -1.43
CA HIS A 67 2.12 0.49 -1.55
C HIS A 67 2.31 -0.98 -1.96
N GLN A 68 1.55 -1.92 -1.36
CA GLN A 68 1.52 -3.32 -1.77
C GLN A 68 1.08 -3.48 -3.23
N TYR A 69 0.03 -2.76 -3.64
CA TYR A 69 -0.45 -2.78 -5.02
C TYR A 69 0.62 -2.32 -6.02
N ILE A 70 1.39 -1.28 -5.69
CA ILE A 70 2.53 -0.84 -6.53
C ILE A 70 3.59 -1.94 -6.59
N ALA A 71 3.99 -2.52 -5.45
CA ALA A 71 5.00 -3.58 -5.40
C ALA A 71 4.60 -4.80 -6.26
N ASP A 72 3.33 -5.20 -6.21
CA ASP A 72 2.77 -6.25 -7.05
C ASP A 72 2.86 -5.91 -8.55
N LEU A 73 2.54 -4.67 -8.92
CA LEU A 73 2.61 -4.24 -10.32
C LEU A 73 4.06 -4.16 -10.82
N GLU A 74 4.98 -3.72 -9.97
CA GLU A 74 6.42 -3.67 -10.30
C GLU A 74 7.00 -5.07 -10.47
N SER A 75 6.69 -6.00 -9.55
CA SER A 75 7.09 -7.41 -9.65
C SER A 75 6.60 -8.01 -10.97
N LYS A 76 5.33 -7.79 -11.34
CA LYS A 76 4.75 -8.27 -12.60
C LYS A 76 5.36 -7.62 -13.85
N LEU A 77 5.82 -6.37 -13.75
CA LEU A 77 6.40 -5.65 -14.89
C LEU A 77 7.84 -6.09 -15.19
N PHE A 78 8.60 -6.41 -14.14
CA PHE A 78 10.03 -6.75 -14.23
C PHE A 78 10.35 -8.22 -13.99
N ASP A 79 9.35 -9.08 -13.75
CA ASP A 79 9.53 -10.49 -13.36
C ASP A 79 10.51 -10.62 -12.16
N THR A 80 10.44 -9.68 -11.21
CA THR A 80 11.32 -9.64 -10.03
C THR A 80 10.59 -10.15 -8.79
N PRO A 81 11.28 -10.80 -7.83
CA PRO A 81 10.69 -11.16 -6.55
C PRO A 81 10.11 -9.92 -5.85
N ILE A 82 8.95 -10.06 -5.20
CA ILE A 82 8.33 -8.98 -4.44
C ILE A 82 9.30 -8.61 -3.31
N ALA A 83 9.88 -7.41 -3.40
CA ALA A 83 10.58 -6.80 -2.27
C ALA A 83 9.51 -6.17 -1.38
N LEU A 84 9.08 -6.90 -0.35
CA LEU A 84 8.29 -6.33 0.73
C LEU A 84 9.17 -5.31 1.44
N THR A 85 9.00 -4.05 1.06
CA THR A 85 9.64 -2.93 1.76
C THR A 85 8.66 -2.56 2.86
N ASP A 86 9.10 -2.62 4.11
CA ASP A 86 8.27 -2.13 5.21
C ASP A 86 8.16 -0.61 5.08
N VAL A 87 6.99 -0.17 4.62
CA VAL A 87 6.61 1.25 4.47
C VAL A 87 5.76 1.72 5.65
N SER A 88 5.47 0.84 6.61
CA SER A 88 4.55 1.12 7.72
C SER A 88 5.08 2.25 8.59
N ALA A 89 6.36 2.17 8.94
CA ALA A 89 7.06 3.22 9.69
C ALA A 89 7.03 4.56 8.94
N ASP A 90 7.34 4.56 7.64
CA ASP A 90 7.34 5.77 6.82
C ASP A 90 5.94 6.43 6.78
N ILE A 91 4.89 5.62 6.61
CA ILE A 91 3.49 6.10 6.60
C ILE A 91 3.10 6.71 7.95
N LEU A 92 3.45 6.04 9.05
CA LEU A 92 3.10 6.53 10.39
C LEU A 92 3.84 7.82 10.75
N GLU A 93 5.10 7.96 10.35
CA GLU A 93 5.94 9.11 10.70
C GLU A 93 5.69 10.33 9.81
N HIS A 94 5.43 10.12 8.52
CA HIS A 94 5.42 11.22 7.54
C HIS A 94 4.06 11.51 6.92
N ASN A 95 3.12 10.55 6.91
CA ASN A 95 1.85 10.69 6.20
C ASN A 95 0.65 10.96 7.12
N LEU A 96 0.67 10.56 8.39
CA LEU A 96 -0.52 10.58 9.25
C LEU A 96 -0.34 11.49 10.46
N TYR A 97 -1.28 12.42 10.64
CA TYR A 97 -1.29 13.38 11.75
C TYR A 97 -2.67 13.42 12.41
N GLY A 98 -2.70 13.32 13.73
CA GLY A 98 -3.93 13.39 14.52
C GLY A 98 -3.80 14.41 15.64
N VAL A 99 -4.85 15.19 15.86
CA VAL A 99 -4.99 16.09 17.00
C VAL A 99 -6.30 15.77 17.70
N ASP A 100 -6.28 15.80 19.03
CA ASP A 100 -7.49 15.75 19.85
C ASP A 100 -7.28 16.61 21.11
N ILE A 101 -8.39 17.11 21.67
CA ILE A 101 -8.38 17.88 22.92
C ILE A 101 -8.24 16.95 24.14
N ASN A 102 -8.70 15.71 24.03
CA ASN A 102 -8.60 14.71 25.08
C ASN A 102 -7.30 13.89 24.93
N GLU A 103 -6.41 14.03 25.91
CA GLU A 103 -5.13 13.30 25.95
C GLU A 103 -5.32 11.77 25.93
N GLU A 104 -6.35 11.25 26.63
CA GLU A 104 -6.64 9.80 26.62
C GLU A 104 -7.01 9.31 25.21
N SER A 105 -7.69 10.14 24.42
CA SER A 105 -8.06 9.80 23.04
C SER A 105 -6.82 9.75 22.14
N VAL A 106 -5.89 10.69 22.32
CA VAL A 106 -4.59 10.69 21.62
C VAL A 106 -3.79 9.42 21.96
N GLU A 107 -3.78 8.98 23.22
CA GLU A 107 -3.08 7.77 23.63
C GLU A 107 -3.72 6.51 23.01
N ILE A 108 -5.05 6.40 23.04
CA ILE A 108 -5.78 5.30 22.39
C ILE A 108 -5.48 5.26 20.89
N ALA A 109 -5.47 6.41 20.22
CA ALA A 109 -5.15 6.49 18.79
C ALA A 109 -3.73 6.01 18.48
N ARG A 110 -2.74 6.43 19.28
CA ARG A 110 -1.34 5.98 19.14
C ARG A 110 -1.19 4.48 19.33
N LEU A 111 -1.77 3.93 20.41
CA LEU A 111 -1.73 2.50 20.69
C LEU A 111 -2.42 1.68 19.58
N SER A 112 -3.58 2.17 19.11
CA SER A 112 -4.30 1.52 18.01
C SER A 112 -3.48 1.46 16.73
N LEU A 113 -2.79 2.55 16.36
CA LEU A 113 -1.94 2.59 15.18
C LEU A 113 -0.70 1.70 15.34
N TRP A 114 -0.08 1.68 16.52
CA TRP A 114 1.09 0.84 16.80
C TRP A 114 0.77 -0.65 16.73
N LEU A 115 -0.34 -1.08 17.36
CA LEU A 115 -0.81 -2.47 17.25
C LEU A 115 -1.09 -2.84 15.79
N ARG A 116 -1.67 -1.90 15.03
CA ARG A 116 -1.96 -2.13 13.62
C ARG A 116 -0.71 -2.33 12.77
N SER A 117 0.36 -1.56 13.01
CA SER A 117 1.63 -1.76 12.29
C SER A 117 2.34 -3.06 12.69
N ALA A 118 2.20 -3.49 13.95
CA ALA A 118 2.83 -4.72 14.44
C ALA A 118 2.13 -6.01 13.98
N GLU A 119 0.79 -6.02 13.87
CA GLU A 119 0.03 -7.19 13.39
C GLU A 119 0.41 -7.62 11.95
N GLU A 120 0.86 -6.67 11.14
CA GLU A 120 1.23 -6.91 9.74
C GLU A 120 2.68 -7.39 9.58
N GLU A 121 3.53 -7.30 10.62
CA GLU A 121 4.87 -7.92 10.58
C GLU A 121 4.80 -9.46 10.68
N GLU A 122 3.71 -10.00 11.22
CA GLU A 122 3.55 -11.45 11.51
C GLU A 122 2.68 -12.22 10.50
N SER A 123 2.14 -11.57 9.45
CA SER A 123 1.24 -12.16 8.45
C SER A 123 1.89 -12.38 7.09
#